data_AF-A0A9X3K828-F1
#
_entry.id   AF-A0A9X3K828-F1
#
_cell.length_a   1.000
_cell.length_b   1.000
_cell.length_c   1.000
_cell.angle_alpha   90.00
_cell.angle_beta   90.00
_cell.angle_gamma   90.00
#
_symmetry.space_group_name_H-M   'P 1'
#
loop_
_entity.id
_entity.type
_entity.pdbx_description
1 polymer ?
#
loop_
_entity_poly.entity_id
_entity_poly.type
_entity_poly.pdbx_seq_one_letter_code
_entity_poly.pdbx_strand_id
1 'polypeptide(L)'
;MISKEIKELAQQVEQLETIFENHDVEQIGSAQYEKEVELVYSVEEEIADLKDQANATQFDQLDQLAKRLIHLKDEHEFYDAEAELDNMFPNRYDDDFDEDSMSFESAFGEQ
;
A
#
# COMPACT_ATOMS: atom_id res chain seq x y z
N MET A 1 18.43 16.86 1.77
CA MET A 1 17.43 16.72 2.85
C MET A 1 16.74 15.37 2.73
N ILE A 2 16.12 15.08 1.57
CA ILE A 2 15.52 13.78 1.21
C ILE A 2 16.41 12.56 1.49
N SER A 3 17.72 12.62 1.23
CA SER A 3 18.62 11.50 1.53
C SER A 3 18.76 11.15 3.03
N LYS A 4 18.43 12.08 3.92
CA LYS A 4 18.40 11.85 5.37
C LYS A 4 17.07 11.21 5.76
N GLU A 5 15.97 11.73 5.20
CA GLU A 5 14.62 11.20 5.39
C GLU A 5 14.52 9.74 4.90
N ILE A 6 15.08 9.42 3.72
CA ILE A 6 15.16 8.04 3.22
C ILE A 6 15.90 7.11 4.19
N LYS A 7 16.94 7.59 4.86
CA LYS A 7 17.68 6.79 5.86
C LYS A 7 16.88 6.60 7.14
N GLU A 8 16.14 7.62 7.56
CA GLU A 8 15.25 7.54 8.72
C GLU A 8 14.10 6.56 8.45
N LEU A 9 13.47 6.63 7.28
CA LEU A 9 12.45 5.67 6.84
C LEU A 9 13.01 4.25 6.72
N ALA A 10 14.20 4.08 6.14
CA ALA A 10 14.84 2.77 6.06
C ALA A 10 15.08 2.14 7.44
N GLN A 11 15.46 2.97 8.42
CA GLN A 11 15.65 2.53 9.80
C GLN A 11 14.31 2.17 10.46
N GLN A 12 13.24 2.94 10.21
CA GLN A 12 11.90 2.61 10.71
C GLN A 12 11.37 1.29 10.13
N VAL A 13 11.54 1.07 8.82
CA VAL A 13 11.15 -0.19 8.16
C VAL A 13 11.90 -1.38 8.76
N GLU A 14 13.21 -1.27 8.99
CA GLU A 14 14.00 -2.33 9.62
C GLU A 14 13.56 -2.62 11.06
N GLN A 15 13.20 -1.58 11.82
CA GLN A 15 12.65 -1.73 13.16
C GLN A 15 11.31 -2.44 13.14
N LEU A 16 10.43 -2.08 12.21
CA LEU A 16 9.13 -2.73 12.03
C LEU A 16 9.31 -4.21 11.68
N GLU A 17 10.13 -4.56 10.69
CA GLU A 17 10.43 -5.96 10.37
C GLU A 17 10.95 -6.73 11.59
N THR A 18 11.89 -6.16 12.34
CA THR A 18 12.42 -6.81 13.55
C THR A 18 11.35 -7.02 14.61
N ILE A 19 10.46 -6.05 14.78
CA ILE A 19 9.33 -6.11 15.70
C ILE A 19 8.43 -7.26 15.28
N PHE A 20 7.95 -7.25 14.04
CA PHE A 20 7.01 -8.22 13.51
C PHE A 20 7.58 -9.65 13.40
N GLU A 21 8.87 -9.80 13.05
CA GLU A 21 9.57 -11.11 13.04
C GLU A 21 9.73 -11.71 14.44
N ASN A 22 10.03 -10.88 15.46
CA ASN A 22 10.22 -11.36 16.83
C ASN A 22 8.93 -11.51 17.61
N HIS A 23 7.81 -11.01 17.07
CA HIS A 23 6.56 -10.99 17.79
C HIS A 23 5.71 -12.23 17.47
N ASP A 24 5.65 -13.14 18.44
CA ASP A 24 4.47 -14.00 18.61
C ASP A 24 3.26 -13.07 18.84
N VAL A 25 2.35 -13.02 17.87
CA VAL A 25 1.11 -12.21 17.87
C VAL A 25 0.27 -12.44 19.15
N GLU A 26 0.49 -13.57 19.85
CA GLU A 26 -0.14 -13.90 21.13
C GLU A 26 0.41 -13.12 22.35
N GLN A 27 1.61 -12.53 22.27
CA GLN A 27 2.28 -11.87 23.41
C GLN A 27 2.17 -10.34 23.41
N ILE A 28 1.89 -9.72 22.26
CA ILE A 28 1.68 -8.28 22.19
C ILE A 28 0.25 -7.96 22.64
N GLY A 29 0.10 -7.11 23.65
CA GLY A 29 -1.22 -6.56 23.96
C GLY A 29 -1.78 -5.79 22.76
N SER A 30 -3.06 -5.97 22.44
CA SER A 30 -3.71 -5.41 21.22
C SER A 30 -3.39 -3.92 20.95
N ALA A 31 -3.24 -3.10 21.99
CA ALA A 31 -2.92 -1.68 21.87
C ALA A 31 -1.49 -1.37 21.37
N GLN A 32 -0.55 -2.29 21.55
CA GLN A 32 0.83 -2.15 21.06
C GLN A 32 0.90 -2.57 19.58
N TYR A 33 0.20 -3.65 19.22
CA TYR A 33 0.03 -4.08 17.83
C TYR A 33 -0.67 -3.00 16.98
N GLU A 34 -1.75 -2.40 17.48
CA GLU A 34 -2.44 -1.30 16.78
C GLU A 34 -1.51 -0.11 16.47
N LYS A 35 -0.61 0.24 17.39
CA LYS A 35 0.37 1.32 17.16
C LYS A 35 1.42 0.97 16.13
N GLU A 36 1.87 -0.28 16.13
CA GLU A 36 2.85 -0.78 15.17
C GLU A 36 2.24 -0.82 13.76
N VAL A 37 0.96 -1.20 13.66
CA VAL A 37 0.17 -1.14 12.43
C VAL A 37 -0.02 0.31 11.95
N GLU A 38 -0.39 1.24 12.85
CA GLU A 38 -0.53 2.67 12.50
C GLU A 38 0.80 3.24 11.97
N LEU A 39 1.91 2.85 12.58
CA LEU A 39 3.25 3.27 12.15
C LEU A 39 3.59 2.76 10.74
N VAL A 40 3.19 1.53 10.38
CA VAL A 40 3.37 0.99 9.02
C VAL A 40 2.69 1.90 7.98
N TYR A 41 1.43 2.28 8.21
CA TYR A 41 0.70 3.14 7.28
C TYR A 41 1.29 4.56 7.21
N SER A 42 1.73 5.12 8.34
CA SER A 42 2.41 6.44 8.36
C SER A 42 3.69 6.43 7.52
N VAL A 43 4.50 5.37 7.63
CA VAL A 43 5.75 5.24 6.86
C VAL A 43 5.44 5.06 5.37
N GLU A 44 4.38 4.33 5.03
CA GLU A 44 3.92 4.15 3.64
C GLU A 44 3.51 5.48 2.99
N GLU A 45 2.75 6.31 3.71
CA GLU A 45 2.36 7.65 3.28
C GLU A 45 3.59 8.57 3.09
N GLU A 46 4.51 8.59 4.06
CA GLU A 46 5.75 9.38 3.95
C GLU A 46 6.62 8.95 2.75
N ILE A 47 6.67 7.64 2.45
CA ILE A 47 7.38 7.14 1.26
C ILE A 47 6.71 7.65 -0.02
N ALA A 48 5.39 7.64 -0.09
CA ALA A 48 4.64 8.14 -1.25
C ALA A 48 4.89 9.65 -1.46
N ASP A 49 4.83 10.44 -0.40
CA ASP A 49 5.09 11.89 -0.45
C ASP A 49 6.52 12.21 -0.91
N LEU A 50 7.50 11.42 -0.47
CA LEU A 50 8.89 11.60 -0.88
C LEU A 50 9.15 11.12 -2.31
N LYS A 51 8.39 10.14 -2.83
CA LYS A 51 8.54 9.64 -4.21
C LYS A 51 8.28 10.77 -5.22
N ASP A 52 7.33 11.66 -4.93
CA ASP A 52 7.01 12.81 -5.79
C ASP A 52 8.14 13.85 -5.86
N GLN A 53 8.99 13.89 -4.84
CA GLN A 53 10.11 14.84 -4.74
C GLN A 53 11.47 14.18 -5.04
N ALA A 54 11.49 12.86 -5.28
CA ALA A 54 12.70 12.08 -5.41
C ALA A 54 13.30 12.13 -6.83
N ASN A 55 14.62 12.11 -6.89
CA ASN A 55 15.35 11.86 -8.13
C ASN A 55 15.36 10.35 -8.44
N ALA A 56 15.69 9.93 -9.67
CA ALA A 56 15.68 8.53 -10.09
C ALA A 56 16.34 7.55 -9.11
N THR A 57 17.56 7.86 -8.61
CA THR A 57 18.26 7.00 -7.63
C THR A 57 17.54 6.91 -6.28
N GLN A 58 16.91 8.00 -5.85
CA GLN A 58 16.17 8.06 -4.58
C GLN A 58 14.81 7.39 -4.70
N PHE A 59 14.19 7.49 -5.88
CA PHE A 59 12.97 6.79 -6.22
C PHE A 59 13.17 5.28 -6.12
N ASP A 60 14.27 4.75 -6.68
CA ASP A 60 14.60 3.32 -6.56
C ASP A 60 14.74 2.87 -5.10
N GLN A 61 15.34 3.72 -4.24
CA GLN A 61 15.47 3.42 -2.81
C GLN A 61 14.11 3.42 -2.10
N LEU A 62 13.29 4.44 -2.36
CA LEU A 62 11.93 4.54 -1.80
C LEU A 62 11.02 3.41 -2.30
N ASP A 63 11.19 2.99 -3.55
CA ASP A 63 10.45 1.87 -4.14
C ASP A 63 10.81 0.53 -3.48
N GLN A 64 12.09 0.32 -3.17
CA GLN A 64 12.52 -0.86 -2.40
C GLN A 64 11.94 -0.86 -0.99
N LEU A 65 11.88 0.29 -0.32
CA LEU A 65 11.27 0.41 1.01
C LEU A 65 9.76 0.13 0.97
N ALA A 66 9.05 0.70 -0.01
CA ALA A 66 7.62 0.43 -0.21
C ALA A 66 7.35 -1.07 -0.41
N LYS A 67 8.14 -1.75 -1.23
CA LYS A 67 8.01 -3.21 -1.46
C LYS A 67 8.21 -4.03 -0.19
N ARG A 68 9.12 -3.61 0.70
CA ARG A 68 9.33 -4.28 2.00
C ARG A 68 8.11 -4.13 2.90
N LEU A 69 7.51 -2.93 2.97
CA LEU A 69 6.26 -2.72 3.73
C LEU A 69 5.10 -3.52 3.17
N ILE A 70 4.96 -3.63 1.84
CA ILE A 70 3.93 -4.47 1.22
C ILE A 70 4.12 -5.93 1.62
N HIS A 71 5.36 -6.44 1.57
CA HIS A 71 5.65 -7.81 1.96
C HIS A 71 5.34 -8.06 3.45
N LEU A 72 5.73 -7.13 4.31
CA LEU A 72 5.42 -7.17 5.75
C LEU A 72 3.91 -7.20 6.01
N LYS A 73 3.14 -6.37 5.28
CA LYS A 73 1.67 -6.34 5.37
C LYS A 73 1.05 -7.68 4.94
N ASP A 74 1.58 -8.30 3.89
CA ASP A 74 1.13 -9.60 3.37
C ASP A 74 1.45 -10.74 4.36
N GLU A 75 2.67 -10.79 4.90
CA GLU A 75 3.08 -11.83 5.85
C GLU A 75 2.29 -11.81 7.17
N HIS A 76 1.83 -10.62 7.58
CA HIS A 76 1.09 -10.43 8.82
C HIS A 76 -0.42 -10.23 8.62
N GLU A 77 -0.94 -10.54 7.43
CA GLU A 77 -2.38 -10.44 7.06
C GLU A 77 -3.01 -9.09 7.45
N PHE A 78 -2.29 -7.98 7.20
CA PHE A 78 -2.85 -6.66 7.41
C PHE A 78 -4.11 -6.47 6.55
N TYR A 79 -5.13 -5.81 7.09
CA TYR A 79 -6.33 -5.49 6.32
C TYR A 79 -5.97 -4.58 5.14
N ASP A 80 -6.09 -5.10 3.92
CA ASP A 80 -5.83 -4.38 2.68
C ASP A 80 -7.15 -4.10 1.93
N ALA A 81 -7.68 -2.91 2.17
CA ALA A 81 -8.88 -2.42 1.49
C ALA A 81 -8.68 -2.24 -0.03
N GLU A 82 -7.45 -1.98 -0.50
CA GLU A 82 -7.17 -1.83 -1.93
C GLU A 82 -7.10 -3.19 -2.63
N ALA A 83 -6.54 -4.22 -1.99
CA ALA A 83 -6.63 -5.59 -2.51
C ALA A 83 -8.07 -6.09 -2.60
N GLU A 84 -8.96 -5.70 -1.67
CA GLU A 84 -10.40 -5.96 -1.84
C GLU A 84 -11.00 -5.18 -3.01
N LEU A 85 -10.63 -3.91 -3.21
CA LEU A 85 -11.14 -3.12 -4.34
C LEU A 85 -10.66 -3.65 -5.70
N ASP A 86 -9.44 -4.14 -5.82
CA ASP A 86 -8.92 -4.76 -7.04
C ASP A 86 -9.62 -6.11 -7.32
N ASN A 87 -9.98 -6.86 -6.27
CA ASN A 87 -10.85 -8.04 -6.38
C ASN A 87 -12.30 -7.69 -6.74
N MET A 88 -12.81 -6.54 -6.29
CA MET A 88 -14.15 -6.06 -6.64
C MET A 88 -14.23 -5.49 -8.05
N PHE A 89 -13.11 -5.00 -8.59
CA PHE A 89 -13.04 -4.37 -9.92
C PHE A 89 -11.80 -4.84 -10.71
N PRO A 90 -11.68 -6.16 -11.01
CA PRO A 90 -10.52 -6.72 -11.73
C PRO A 90 -10.33 -6.15 -13.14
N ASN A 91 -11.32 -5.40 -13.64
CA ASN A 91 -11.34 -4.77 -14.96
C ASN A 91 -11.19 -3.23 -14.88
N ARG A 92 -10.63 -2.67 -13.79
CA ARG A 92 -10.44 -1.21 -13.64
C ARG A 92 -9.50 -0.62 -14.70
N TYR A 93 -8.65 -1.46 -15.29
CA TYR A 93 -7.69 -1.14 -16.35
C TYR A 93 -7.95 -1.91 -17.65
N ASP A 94 -9.09 -2.59 -17.79
CA ASP A 94 -9.48 -3.09 -19.12
C ASP A 94 -9.80 -1.86 -19.98
N ASP A 95 -8.92 -1.61 -20.94
CA ASP A 95 -9.05 -0.62 -22.03
C ASP A 95 -10.28 -0.89 -22.93
N ASP A 96 -11.10 -1.91 -22.62
CA ASP A 96 -12.36 -2.26 -23.27
C ASP A 96 -13.58 -1.53 -22.66
N PHE A 97 -13.38 -0.40 -21.97
CA PHE A 97 -14.48 0.55 -21.71
C PHE A 97 -14.88 1.26 -23.01
N ASP A 98 -15.36 0.47 -23.97
CA ASP A 98 -15.97 0.95 -25.21
C ASP A 98 -17.19 1.78 -24.80
N GLU A 99 -17.07 3.09 -25.00
CA GLU A 99 -18.08 4.13 -24.75
C GLU A 99 -19.45 3.81 -25.38
N ASP A 100 -19.49 2.82 -26.28
CA ASP A 100 -20.67 2.28 -26.98
C ASP A 100 -21.55 1.34 -26.12
N SER A 101 -21.08 0.82 -24.98
CA SER A 101 -21.91 -0.03 -24.09
C SER A 101 -22.94 0.76 -23.28
N MET A 102 -22.95 2.10 -23.34
CA MET A 102 -24.01 2.95 -22.79
C MET A 102 -24.97 3.46 -23.87
N SER A 103 -25.37 2.61 -24.83
CA SER A 103 -26.49 2.95 -25.71
C SER A 103 -27.78 3.06 -24.89
N PHE A 104 -28.36 4.27 -24.89
CA PHE A 104 -29.63 4.66 -24.24
C PHE A 104 -30.85 3.83 -24.72
N GLU A 105 -30.65 3.00 -25.73
CA GLU A 105 -31.66 2.22 -26.45
C GLU A 105 -32.09 0.93 -25.72
N SER A 106 -31.33 0.49 -24.71
CA SER A 106 -31.67 -0.70 -23.92
C SER A 106 -32.65 -0.41 -22.76
N ALA A 107 -32.78 0.85 -22.32
CA ALA A 107 -33.64 1.22 -21.19
C ALA A 107 -35.12 1.42 -21.56
N PHE A 108 -35.42 1.74 -22.82
CA PHE A 108 -36.78 1.87 -23.34
C PHE A 108 -36.89 0.99 -24.57
N GLY A 109 -37.20 -0.29 -24.34
CA GLY A 109 -37.34 -1.28 -25.40
C GLY A 109 -38.22 -0.80 -26.54
N GLU A 110 -37.77 -1.02 -27.77
CA GLU A 110 -38.63 -0.95 -28.96
C GLU A 110 -39.69 -2.04 -28.88
N GLN A 111 -40.91 -1.68 -28.46
CA GLN A 111 -42.19 -1.88 -29.16
C GLN A 111 -43.42 -1.60 -28.28
#